data_AF-G5C0T6-F1
#
_entry.id   AF-G5C0T6-F1
#
_cell.length_a   1.000
_cell.length_b   1.000
_cell.length_c   1.000
_cell.angle_alpha   90.00
_cell.angle_beta   90.00
_cell.angle_gamma   90.00
#
_symmetry.space_group_name_H-M   'P 1'
#
loop_
_entity.id
_entity.type
_entity.pdbx_description
1 polymer ?
#
loop_
_entity_poly.entity_id
_entity_poly.type
_entity_poly.pdbx_seq_one_letter_code
_entity_poly.pdbx_strand_id
1 'polypeptide(L)'
;MWAQKKIHTSPTFCRHKTLQLQWQPKYPRKSAPRRNKLDHYAIIKFSLTTESAMKKRREDNSTLVFIVDVKANKHQIRQAVEKLYDMDVTKVNTLITPDGEKKAYV
;
A
#
# COMPACT_ATOMS: atom_id res chain seq x y z
N MET A 1 48.61 26.85 29.17
CA MET A 1 47.31 27.07 29.84
C MET A 1 46.73 25.72 30.19
N TRP A 2 46.58 25.41 31.48
CA TRP A 2 46.07 24.12 31.94
C TRP A 2 44.53 24.17 31.90
N ALA A 3 43.88 23.17 31.28
CA ALA A 3 42.43 23.13 31.19
C ALA A 3 41.78 22.77 32.54
N GLN A 4 40.76 23.50 32.94
CA GLN A 4 40.05 23.30 34.22
C GLN A 4 39.18 22.02 34.17
N LYS A 5 39.27 21.16 35.19
CA LYS A 5 38.52 19.90 35.27
C LYS A 5 37.04 20.15 35.54
N LYS A 6 36.17 19.40 34.85
CA LYS A 6 34.72 19.43 35.07
C LYS A 6 34.38 18.73 36.39
N ILE A 7 33.53 19.37 37.20
CA ILE A 7 33.02 18.81 38.45
C ILE A 7 31.86 17.87 38.10
N HIS A 8 31.98 16.60 38.48
CA HIS A 8 30.93 15.59 38.31
C HIS A 8 30.21 15.39 39.65
N THR A 9 28.87 15.45 39.64
CA THR A 9 28.04 15.30 40.85
C THR A 9 27.63 13.86 41.12
N SER A 10 27.71 12.96 40.14
CA SER A 10 27.46 11.53 40.29
C SER A 10 28.76 10.71 40.22
N PRO A 11 28.85 9.57 40.92
CA PRO A 11 30.00 8.68 40.83
C PRO A 11 30.04 7.90 39.50
N THR A 12 28.91 7.81 38.79
CA THR A 12 28.77 7.15 37.49
C THR A 12 28.94 8.13 36.33
N PHE A 13 29.67 7.71 35.29
CA PHE A 13 29.86 8.48 34.06
C PHE A 13 28.66 8.31 33.12
N CYS A 14 28.02 9.42 32.73
CA CYS A 14 26.96 9.44 31.73
C CYS A 14 27.45 10.12 30.44
N ARG A 15 27.21 9.48 29.29
CA ARG A 15 27.47 10.10 27.99
C ARG A 15 26.55 11.32 27.82
N HIS A 16 27.15 12.50 27.69
CA HIS A 16 26.41 13.72 27.35
C HIS A 16 25.82 13.61 25.94
N LYS A 17 24.68 14.26 25.71
CA LYS A 17 24.07 14.32 24.39
C LYS A 17 24.97 15.15 23.48
N THR A 18 25.43 14.53 22.40
CA THR A 18 26.22 15.17 21.34
C THR A 18 25.32 15.47 20.15
N LEU A 19 25.73 16.42 19.29
CA LEU A 19 25.08 16.64 18.01
C LEU A 19 25.05 15.32 17.22
N GLN A 20 23.86 14.92 16.76
CA GLN A 20 23.69 13.81 15.81
C GLN A 20 23.23 14.40 14.47
N LEU A 21 24.10 14.33 13.47
CA LEU A 21 23.78 14.79 12.13
C LEU A 21 22.82 13.80 11.45
N GLN A 22 21.92 14.33 10.63
CA GLN A 22 21.06 13.49 9.79
C GLN A 22 21.90 12.70 8.79
N TRP A 23 21.48 11.48 8.49
CA TRP A 23 22.25 10.61 7.62
C TRP A 23 22.17 11.06 6.16
N GLN A 24 23.27 11.54 5.61
CA GLN A 24 23.42 11.97 4.21
C GLN A 24 24.46 11.07 3.51
N PRO A 25 24.04 9.94 2.90
CA PRO A 25 24.98 9.06 2.21
C PRO A 25 25.51 9.71 0.93
N LYS A 26 26.80 9.54 0.64
CA LYS A 26 27.45 10.10 -0.57
C LYS A 26 26.96 9.47 -1.88
N TYR A 27 26.42 8.26 -1.82
CA TYR A 27 25.94 7.50 -2.97
C TYR A 27 24.63 6.79 -2.64
N PRO A 28 23.73 6.58 -3.62
CA PRO A 28 22.50 5.84 -3.41
C PRO A 28 22.80 4.34 -3.19
N ARG A 29 22.00 3.69 -2.33
CA ARG A 29 22.12 2.24 -2.06
C ARG A 29 21.75 1.35 -3.25
N LYS A 30 20.90 1.86 -4.15
CA LYS A 30 20.47 1.18 -5.37
C LYS A 30 20.73 2.10 -6.54
N SER A 31 21.28 1.55 -7.62
CA SER A 31 21.55 2.30 -8.85
C SER A 31 20.27 2.81 -9.51
N ALA A 32 19.18 2.03 -9.45
CA ALA A 32 17.89 2.39 -10.02
C ALA A 32 16.74 2.30 -9.00
N PRO A 33 15.72 3.17 -9.12
CA PRO A 33 14.50 3.05 -8.32
C PRO A 33 13.72 1.78 -8.70
N ARG A 34 12.99 1.21 -7.73
CA ARG A 34 12.09 0.09 -7.99
C ARG A 34 10.83 0.58 -8.69
N ARG A 35 10.42 -0.12 -9.75
CA ARG A 35 9.11 0.08 -10.38
C ARG A 35 8.02 -0.56 -9.53
N ASN A 36 6.84 0.04 -9.53
CA ASN A 36 5.65 -0.57 -8.95
C ASN A 36 5.27 -1.79 -9.80
N LYS A 37 5.00 -2.93 -9.15
CA LYS A 37 4.59 -4.16 -9.83
C LYS A 37 3.06 -4.32 -9.90
N LEU A 38 2.34 -3.57 -9.08
CA LEU A 38 0.88 -3.59 -8.99
C LEU A 38 0.33 -2.33 -9.67
N ASP A 39 0.31 -2.37 -11.00
CA ASP A 39 -0.30 -1.33 -11.82
C ASP A 39 -1.82 -1.56 -11.93
N HIS A 40 -2.59 -0.57 -12.38
CA HIS A 40 -4.07 -0.66 -12.42
C HIS A 40 -4.58 -1.87 -13.21
N TYR A 41 -3.93 -2.17 -14.35
CA TYR A 41 -4.22 -3.35 -15.17
C TYR A 41 -3.76 -4.67 -14.54
N ALA A 42 -2.73 -4.65 -13.68
CA ALA A 42 -2.30 -5.83 -12.94
C ALA A 42 -3.22 -6.11 -11.74
N ILE A 43 -3.81 -5.06 -11.17
CA ILE A 43 -4.76 -5.15 -10.06
C ILE A 43 -6.06 -5.79 -10.53
N ILE A 44 -6.69 -5.28 -11.59
CA ILE A 44 -7.95 -5.81 -12.12
C ILE A 44 -7.63 -6.79 -13.25
N LYS A 45 -7.87 -8.09 -13.04
CA LYS A 45 -7.59 -9.12 -14.05
C LYS A 45 -8.70 -9.21 -15.09
N PHE A 46 -9.92 -9.46 -14.65
CA PHE A 46 -11.10 -9.52 -15.51
C PHE A 46 -12.40 -9.34 -14.72
N SER A 47 -13.47 -8.94 -15.40
CA SER A 47 -14.82 -8.90 -14.83
C SER A 47 -15.43 -10.30 -14.76
N LEU A 48 -16.12 -10.61 -13.66
CA LEU A 48 -16.82 -11.88 -13.50
C LEU A 48 -18.20 -11.81 -14.17
N THR A 49 -18.45 -12.69 -15.13
CA THR A 49 -19.72 -12.77 -15.90
C THR A 49 -20.57 -13.98 -15.54
N THR A 50 -20.38 -14.58 -14.36
CA THR A 50 -21.20 -15.71 -13.89
C THR A 50 -22.66 -15.31 -13.71
N GLU A 51 -23.60 -16.24 -13.81
CA GLU A 51 -25.03 -15.96 -13.68
C GLU A 51 -25.38 -15.18 -12.40
N SER A 52 -24.77 -15.55 -11.27
CA SER A 52 -24.93 -14.84 -10.00
C SER A 52 -24.38 -13.40 -10.03
N ALA A 53 -23.28 -13.16 -10.75
CA ALA A 53 -22.70 -11.83 -10.89
C ALA A 53 -23.50 -10.98 -11.87
N MET A 54 -23.98 -11.57 -12.97
CA MET A 54 -24.88 -10.94 -13.91
C MET A 54 -26.24 -10.61 -13.27
N LYS A 55 -26.74 -11.46 -12.37
CA LYS A 55 -27.93 -11.19 -11.56
C LYS A 55 -27.72 -9.95 -10.68
N LYS A 56 -26.63 -9.90 -9.90
CA LYS A 56 -26.27 -8.70 -9.11
C LYS A 56 -26.14 -7.44 -9.96
N ARG A 57 -25.55 -7.56 -11.15
CA ARG A 57 -25.42 -6.44 -12.09
C ARG A 57 -26.77 -5.95 -12.63
N ARG A 58 -27.75 -6.85 -12.84
CA ARG A 58 -29.08 -6.51 -13.39
C ARG A 58 -30.07 -6.03 -12.33
N GLU A 59 -30.03 -6.62 -11.14
CA GLU A 59 -31.07 -6.46 -10.12
C GLU A 59 -30.75 -5.29 -9.17
N ASP A 60 -29.47 -5.11 -8.84
CA ASP A 60 -29.02 -4.08 -7.89
C ASP A 60 -28.56 -2.78 -8.58
N ASN A 61 -28.50 -2.77 -9.93
CA ASN A 61 -28.12 -1.64 -10.81
C ASN A 61 -26.77 -0.95 -10.54
N SER A 62 -26.00 -1.35 -9.53
CA SER A 62 -24.80 -0.60 -9.12
C SER A 62 -23.56 -1.43 -8.83
N THR A 63 -23.64 -2.77 -8.78
CA THR A 63 -22.51 -3.59 -8.32
C THR A 63 -21.84 -4.36 -9.45
N LEU A 64 -20.55 -4.10 -9.67
CA LEU A 64 -19.70 -4.84 -10.59
C LEU A 64 -18.81 -5.82 -9.83
N VAL A 65 -18.63 -7.01 -10.39
CA VAL A 65 -17.81 -8.07 -9.77
C VAL A 65 -16.54 -8.24 -10.58
N PHE A 66 -15.39 -8.07 -9.93
CA PHE A 66 -14.07 -8.24 -10.54
C PHE A 66 -13.30 -9.36 -9.88
N ILE A 67 -12.47 -10.04 -10.67
CA ILE A 67 -11.37 -10.85 -10.15
C ILE A 67 -10.10 -9.98 -10.14
N VAL A 68 -9.45 -9.96 -8.99
CA VAL A 68 -8.38 -9.03 -8.64
C VAL A 68 -7.16 -9.81 -8.17
N ASP A 69 -5.97 -9.20 -8.25
CA ASP A 69 -4.79 -9.72 -7.59
C ASP A 69 -4.95 -9.89 -6.06
N VAL A 70 -4.44 -10.99 -5.53
CA VAL A 70 -4.56 -11.36 -4.11
C VAL A 70 -3.86 -10.37 -3.19
N LYS A 71 -2.85 -9.63 -3.68
CA LYS A 71 -2.12 -8.63 -2.87
C LYS A 71 -2.76 -7.25 -2.91
N ALA A 72 -3.78 -7.02 -3.74
CA ALA A 72 -4.39 -5.70 -3.88
C ALA A 72 -5.22 -5.30 -2.66
N ASN A 73 -5.03 -4.08 -2.17
CA ASN A 73 -5.84 -3.48 -1.11
C ASN A 73 -7.13 -2.85 -1.67
N LYS A 74 -8.16 -2.70 -0.84
CA LYS A 74 -9.45 -2.09 -1.26
C LYS A 74 -9.28 -0.70 -1.88
N HIS A 75 -8.39 0.13 -1.33
CA HIS A 75 -8.10 1.46 -1.87
C HIS A 75 -7.46 1.41 -3.27
N GLN A 76 -6.62 0.41 -3.54
CA GLN A 76 -5.99 0.24 -4.84
C GLN A 76 -7.01 -0.23 -5.89
N ILE A 77 -7.91 -1.14 -5.49
CA ILE A 77 -9.02 -1.59 -6.35
C ILE A 77 -9.92 -0.43 -6.71
N ARG A 78 -10.30 0.39 -5.72
CA ARG A 78 -11.09 1.60 -5.94
C ARG A 78 -10.44 2.53 -6.98
N GLN A 79 -9.17 2.88 -6.77
CA GLN A 79 -8.43 3.76 -7.69
C GLN A 79 -8.26 3.14 -9.09
N ALA A 80 -8.06 1.83 -9.18
CA ALA A 80 -7.91 1.14 -10.46
C ALA A 80 -9.24 1.14 -11.24
N VAL A 81 -10.37 0.92 -10.56
CA VAL A 81 -11.69 0.96 -11.19
C VAL A 81 -12.03 2.38 -11.64
N GLU A 82 -11.84 3.37 -10.76
CA GLU A 82 -12.07 4.79 -11.07
C GLU A 82 -11.26 5.23 -12.30
N LYS A 83 -10.00 4.78 -12.45
CA LYS A 83 -9.15 5.17 -13.59
C LYS A 83 -9.38 4.39 -14.88
N LEU A 84 -9.74 3.11 -14.78
CA LEU A 84 -9.85 2.26 -15.97
C LEU A 84 -11.22 2.36 -16.63
N TYR A 85 -12.24 2.64 -15.84
CA TYR A 85 -13.63 2.66 -16.29
C TYR A 85 -14.30 4.02 -16.09
N ASP A 86 -13.59 5.02 -15.56
CA ASP A 86 -14.10 6.38 -15.29
C ASP A 86 -15.41 6.37 -14.46
N MET A 87 -15.48 5.49 -13.45
CA MET A 87 -16.64 5.33 -12.57
C MET A 87 -16.32 5.77 -11.15
N ASP A 88 -17.22 6.53 -10.52
CA ASP A 88 -17.11 6.86 -9.11
C ASP A 88 -17.51 5.66 -8.23
N VAL A 89 -16.57 5.21 -7.39
CA VAL A 89 -16.78 4.04 -6.53
C VAL A 89 -17.08 4.46 -5.10
N THR A 90 -18.24 4.05 -4.57
CA THR A 90 -18.63 4.36 -3.18
C THR A 90 -17.98 3.40 -2.19
N LYS A 91 -18.11 2.09 -2.41
CA LYS A 91 -17.68 1.05 -1.47
C LYS A 91 -17.18 -0.19 -2.19
N VAL A 92 -16.06 -0.75 -1.73
CA VAL A 92 -15.51 -2.02 -2.23
C VAL A 92 -15.55 -3.08 -1.14
N ASN A 93 -16.15 -4.23 -1.45
CA ASN A 93 -16.13 -5.43 -0.63
C ASN A 93 -15.29 -6.51 -1.31
N THR A 94 -14.40 -7.17 -0.58
CA THR A 94 -13.49 -8.20 -1.14
C THR A 94 -13.61 -9.49 -0.36
N LEU A 95 -13.51 -10.62 -1.06
CA LEU A 95 -13.34 -11.95 -0.48
C LEU A 95 -12.26 -12.71 -1.26
N ILE A 96 -11.70 -13.76 -0.65
CA ILE A 96 -10.84 -14.72 -1.34
C ILE A 96 -11.69 -15.97 -1.61
N THR A 97 -11.70 -16.45 -2.85
CA THR A 97 -12.39 -17.70 -3.22
C THR A 97 -11.56 -18.91 -2.79
N PRO A 98 -12.17 -20.09 -2.63
CA PRO A 98 -11.43 -21.34 -2.37
C PRO A 98 -10.37 -21.64 -3.44
N ASP A 99 -10.58 -21.16 -4.66
CA ASP A 99 -9.63 -21.28 -5.79
C ASP A 99 -8.37 -20.39 -5.64
N GLY A 100 -8.33 -19.56 -4.58
CA GLY A 100 -7.19 -18.69 -4.28
C GLY A 100 -7.22 -17.34 -4.99
N GLU A 101 -8.30 -16.99 -5.67
CA GLU A 101 -8.46 -15.69 -6.33
C GLU A 101 -9.17 -14.69 -5.42
N LYS A 102 -8.83 -13.40 -5.55
CA LYS A 102 -9.55 -12.35 -4.83
C LYS A 102 -10.71 -11.86 -5.69
N LYS A 103 -11.92 -11.97 -5.17
CA LYS A 103 -13.14 -11.42 -5.77
C LYS A 103 -13.48 -10.10 -5.10
N ALA A 104 -13.74 -9.08 -5.91
CA ALA A 104 -14.15 -7.75 -5.45
C ALA A 104 -15.55 -7.43 -5.96
N TYR A 105 -16.45 -7.06 -5.05
CA TYR A 105 -17.69 -6.37 -5.33
C TYR A 105 -17.42 -4.88 -5.21
N VAL A 106 -17.62 -4.17 -6.30
CA VAL A 106 -17.40 -2.74 -6.43
C VAL A 106 -18.73 -2.08 -6.72
#